data_AF-A0A3P6P5N5-F1
#
_entry.id   AF-A0A3P6P5N5-F1
#
_cell.length_a   1.000
_cell.length_b   1.000
_cell.length_c   1.000
_cell.angle_alpha   90.00
_cell.angle_beta   90.00
_cell.angle_gamma   90.00
#
_symmetry.space_group_name_H-M   'P 1'
#
loop_
_entity.id
_entity.type
_entity.pdbx_description
1 polymer ?
#
loop_
_entity_poly.entity_id
_entity_poly.type
_entity_poly.pdbx_seq_one_letter_code
_entity_poly.pdbx_strand_id
1 'polypeptide(L)'
;MMKAMSKTYVLHERNVNDVQNFIEYLMQVRELLQVQFESTEEAVLKRGLWQLMNNRIFFQHPDLMRLLKVHEDVMTIMMNILTAQQGTTEHVEHLETAADALTAGELIKVNTSFVISFIHFI
;
A
#
# COMPACT_ATOMS: atom_id res chain seq x y z
N MET A 1 -3.43 29.16 -0.83
CA MET A 1 -2.16 29.17 -0.05
C MET A 1 -2.26 28.35 1.23
N MET A 2 -3.25 28.59 2.12
CA MET A 2 -3.39 27.86 3.40
C MET A 2 -3.41 26.32 3.28
N LYS A 3 -4.11 25.75 2.28
CA LYS A 3 -4.16 24.29 2.04
C LYS A 3 -2.83 23.65 1.63
N ALA A 4 -1.94 24.42 1.00
CA ALA A 4 -0.63 23.92 0.59
C ALA A 4 0.33 23.92 1.78
N MET A 5 0.27 24.95 2.63
CA MET A 5 1.06 25.03 3.86
C MET A 5 0.71 23.92 4.85
N SER A 6 -0.57 23.54 4.95
CA SER A 6 -0.98 22.39 5.77
C SER A 6 -0.49 21.03 5.22
N LYS A 7 0.08 21.00 4.01
CA LYS A 7 0.69 19.81 3.38
C LYS A 7 2.21 19.91 3.25
N THR A 8 2.82 20.97 3.77
CA THR A 8 4.27 21.13 3.77
C THR A 8 4.86 20.35 4.95
N TYR A 9 5.87 19.54 4.68
CA TYR A 9 6.65 18.83 5.69
C TYR A 9 8.13 19.17 5.50
N VAL A 10 8.84 19.42 6.60
CA VAL A 10 10.27 19.78 6.59
C VAL A 10 11.08 18.59 7.04
N LEU A 11 12.09 18.21 6.25
CA LEU A 11 12.95 17.06 6.47
C LEU A 11 14.40 17.49 6.62
N HIS A 12 15.19 16.68 7.30
CA HIS A 12 16.63 16.86 7.31
C HIS A 12 17.22 16.45 5.95
N GLU A 13 18.19 17.22 5.44
CA GLU A 13 18.91 16.94 4.19
C GLU A 13 19.48 15.51 4.09
N ARG A 14 19.90 14.93 5.22
CA ARG A 14 20.44 13.56 5.29
C ARG A 14 19.44 12.48 4.87
N ASN A 15 18.15 12.79 4.93
CA ASN A 15 17.06 11.86 4.64
C ASN A 15 16.52 12.01 3.21
N VAL A 16 17.06 12.93 2.40
CA VAL A 16 16.53 13.25 1.06
C VAL A 16 16.46 12.02 0.16
N ASN A 17 17.50 11.20 0.11
CA ASN A 17 17.52 10.00 -0.72
C ASN A 17 16.49 8.96 -0.25
N ASP A 18 16.37 8.75 1.07
CA ASP A 18 15.41 7.79 1.62
C ASP A 18 13.97 8.26 1.39
N VAL A 19 13.71 9.56 1.51
CA VAL A 19 12.40 10.15 1.22
C VAL A 19 12.09 10.07 -0.27
N GLN A 20 13.06 10.32 -1.15
CA GLN A 20 12.85 10.19 -2.59
C GLN A 20 12.46 8.76 -2.96
N ASN A 21 13.22 7.76 -2.50
CA ASN A 21 12.90 6.34 -2.69
C ASN A 21 11.51 6.01 -2.14
N PHE A 22 11.16 6.54 -0.95
CA PHE A 22 9.84 6.35 -0.36
C PHE A 22 8.72 6.88 -1.26
N ILE A 23 8.87 8.08 -1.81
CA ILE A 23 7.87 8.71 -2.70
C ILE A 23 7.74 7.94 -4.02
N GLU A 24 8.84 7.44 -4.58
CA GLU A 24 8.82 6.60 -5.79
C GLU A 24 8.00 5.32 -5.57
N TYR A 25 8.24 4.59 -4.47
CA TYR A 25 7.45 3.40 -4.13
C TYR A 25 5.99 3.73 -3.83
N LEU A 26 5.72 4.87 -3.18
CA LEU A 26 4.35 5.31 -2.91
C LEU A 26 3.59 5.61 -4.20
N MET A 27 4.26 6.23 -5.18
CA MET A 27 3.68 6.50 -6.50
C MET A 27 3.34 5.19 -7.21
N GLN A 28 4.26 4.23 -7.22
CA GLN A 28 4.02 2.91 -7.80
C GLN A 28 2.81 2.20 -7.18
N VAL A 29 2.69 2.23 -5.85
CA VAL A 29 1.53 1.63 -5.15
C VAL A 29 0.22 2.33 -5.51
N ARG A 30 0.23 3.66 -5.68
CA ARG A 30 -0.95 4.45 -6.07
C ARG A 30 -1.39 4.27 -7.50
N GLU A 31 -0.48 4.00 -8.41
CA GLU A 31 -0.83 3.68 -9.80
C GLU A 31 -1.58 2.35 -9.88
N LEU A 32 -1.14 1.36 -9.10
CA LEU A 32 -1.77 0.04 -9.02
C LEU A 32 -3.16 0.07 -8.40
N LEU A 33 -3.49 1.11 -7.61
CA LEU A 33 -4.82 1.28 -7.01
C LEU A 33 -5.95 1.56 -8.00
N GLN A 34 -5.61 2.08 -9.20
CA GLN A 34 -6.60 2.43 -10.23
C GLN A 34 -6.95 1.27 -11.15
N VAL A 35 -6.21 0.16 -11.08
CA VAL A 35 -6.28 -0.97 -12.00
C VAL A 35 -6.94 -2.17 -11.31
N GLN A 36 -7.72 -2.95 -12.04
CA GLN A 36 -8.22 -4.23 -11.57
C GLN A 36 -7.03 -5.19 -11.40
N PHE A 37 -6.78 -5.70 -10.19
CA PHE A 37 -5.60 -6.53 -9.93
C PHE A 37 -5.63 -7.84 -10.72
N GLU A 38 -4.59 -8.07 -11.50
CA GLU A 38 -4.22 -9.37 -12.06
C GLU A 38 -2.98 -9.90 -11.30
N SER A 39 -2.67 -11.19 -11.46
CA SER A 39 -1.61 -11.89 -10.70
C SER A 39 -0.23 -11.21 -10.78
N THR A 40 0.08 -10.50 -11.87
CA THR A 40 1.34 -9.76 -12.03
C THR A 40 1.36 -8.48 -11.18
N GLU A 41 0.28 -7.71 -11.22
CA GLU A 41 0.08 -6.49 -10.46
C GLU A 41 0.08 -6.75 -8.96
N GLU A 42 -0.48 -7.88 -8.51
CA GLU A 42 -0.44 -8.29 -7.09
C GLU A 42 1.00 -8.50 -6.59
N ALA A 43 1.86 -9.13 -7.40
CA ALA A 43 3.26 -9.33 -7.04
C ALA A 43 4.03 -8.01 -6.96
N VAL A 44 3.76 -7.08 -7.88
CA VAL A 44 4.36 -5.73 -7.86
C VAL A 44 3.86 -4.95 -6.65
N LEU A 45 2.57 -5.03 -6.33
CA LEU A 45 1.96 -4.39 -5.18
C LEU A 45 2.56 -4.90 -3.86
N LYS A 46 2.71 -6.22 -3.71
CA LYS A 46 3.36 -6.84 -2.54
C LYS A 46 4.79 -6.33 -2.37
N ARG A 47 5.55 -6.25 -3.47
CA ARG A 47 6.91 -5.69 -3.45
C ARG A 47 6.89 -4.21 -3.07
N GLY A 48 6.01 -3.40 -3.64
CA GLY A 48 5.89 -1.96 -3.34
C GLY A 48 5.59 -1.71 -1.87
N LEU A 49 4.61 -2.42 -1.30
CA LEU A 49 4.27 -2.36 0.12
C LEU A 49 5.44 -2.76 1.02
N TRP A 50 6.16 -3.83 0.65
CA TRP A 50 7.34 -4.25 1.38
C TRP A 50 8.45 -3.18 1.36
N GLN A 51 8.72 -2.55 0.21
CA GLN A 51 9.70 -1.47 0.09
C GLN A 51 9.30 -0.24 0.90
N LEU A 52 8.01 0.10 0.94
CA LEU A 52 7.50 1.18 1.79
C LEU A 52 7.74 0.89 3.28
N MET A 53 7.41 -0.33 3.75
CA MET A 53 7.63 -0.72 5.15
C MET A 53 9.11 -0.84 5.50
N ASN A 54 9.96 -1.26 4.57
CA ASN A 54 11.38 -1.45 4.81
C ASN A 54 12.18 -0.13 4.79
N ASN A 55 11.57 0.97 4.35
CA ASN A 55 12.20 2.28 4.36
C ASN A 55 12.15 2.89 5.77
N ARG A 56 13.29 3.36 6.28
CA ARG A 56 13.41 3.92 7.65
C ARG A 56 12.54 5.16 7.87
N ILE A 57 12.24 5.93 6.81
CA ILE A 57 11.37 7.11 6.87
C ILE A 57 9.97 6.75 7.34
N PHE A 58 9.50 5.54 7.03
CA PHE A 58 8.19 5.05 7.44
C PHE A 58 8.00 5.11 8.98
N PHE A 59 9.04 4.73 9.72
CA PHE A 59 9.02 4.72 11.19
C PHE A 59 9.55 6.01 11.82
N GLN A 60 10.46 6.71 11.14
CA GLN A 60 11.05 7.94 11.68
C GLN A 60 10.14 9.16 11.55
N HIS A 61 9.26 9.19 10.54
CA HIS A 61 8.43 10.34 10.20
C HIS A 61 6.94 9.98 10.19
N PRO A 62 6.34 9.67 11.36
CA PRO A 62 4.93 9.33 11.49
C PRO A 62 3.98 10.37 10.86
N ASP A 63 4.27 11.65 11.10
CA ASP A 63 3.47 12.76 10.61
C ASP A 63 3.49 12.87 9.08
N LEU A 64 4.60 12.52 8.43
CA LEU A 64 4.68 12.47 6.98
C LEU A 64 3.76 11.38 6.42
N MET A 65 3.70 10.21 7.06
CA MET A 65 2.83 9.10 6.63
C MET A 65 1.34 9.47 6.77
N ARG A 66 0.98 10.18 7.85
CA ARG A 66 -0.37 10.73 8.04
C ARG A 66 -0.69 11.79 6.99
N LEU A 67 0.24 12.71 6.74
CA LEU A 67 0.05 13.80 5.80
C LEU A 67 -0.09 13.31 4.35
N LEU A 68 0.70 12.30 3.98
CA LEU A 68 0.62 11.64 2.68
C LEU A 68 -0.57 10.68 2.58
N LYS A 69 -1.29 10.38 3.67
CA LYS A 69 -2.46 9.47 3.70
C LYS A 69 -2.14 8.04 3.24
N VAL A 70 -0.93 7.56 3.51
CA VAL A 70 -0.47 6.22 3.04
C VAL A 70 -1.35 5.09 3.59
N HIS A 71 -1.83 5.23 4.83
CA HIS A 71 -2.77 4.28 5.44
C HIS A 71 -4.11 4.21 4.72
N GLU A 72 -4.61 5.32 4.16
CA GLU A 72 -5.85 5.32 3.37
C GLU A 72 -5.65 4.50 2.09
N ASP A 73 -4.52 4.72 1.40
CA ASP A 73 -4.18 3.97 0.18
C ASP A 73 -4.12 2.46 0.44
N VAL A 74 -3.47 2.03 1.54
CA VAL A 74 -3.38 0.61 1.92
C VAL A 74 -4.73 0.02 2.30
N MET A 75 -5.61 0.78 2.97
CA MET A 75 -6.97 0.31 3.27
C MET A 75 -7.80 0.14 1.99
N THR A 76 -7.64 1.04 1.01
CA THR A 76 -8.31 0.89 -0.30
C THR A 76 -7.81 -0.35 -1.03
N ILE A 77 -6.50 -0.63 -1.02
CA ILE A 77 -5.93 -1.86 -1.60
C ILE A 77 -6.58 -3.10 -0.97
N MET A 78 -6.63 -3.14 0.36
CA MET A 78 -7.24 -4.24 1.09
C MET A 78 -8.72 -4.45 0.72
N MET A 79 -9.49 -3.37 0.55
CA MET A 79 -10.90 -3.43 0.14
C MET A 79 -11.07 -3.93 -1.30
N ASN A 80 -10.22 -3.47 -2.22
CA ASN A 80 -10.24 -3.89 -3.62
C ASN A 80 -9.99 -5.40 -3.76
N ILE A 81 -9.03 -5.93 -3.00
CA ILE A 81 -8.74 -7.38 -2.96
C ILE A 81 -9.93 -8.15 -2.39
N LEU A 82 -10.49 -7.71 -1.25
CA LEU A 82 -11.64 -8.38 -0.63
C LEU A 82 -12.88 -8.39 -1.55
N THR A 83 -13.10 -7.29 -2.28
CA THR A 83 -14.23 -7.15 -3.22
C THR A 83 -14.04 -8.04 -4.45
N ALA A 84 -12.82 -8.15 -4.98
CA ALA A 84 -12.51 -9.07 -6.08
C ALA A 84 -12.81 -10.53 -5.70
N GLN A 85 -12.46 -10.94 -4.47
CA GLN A 85 -12.74 -12.29 -3.95
C GLN A 85 -14.25 -12.54 -3.69
N GLN A 86 -15.03 -11.49 -3.38
CA GLN A 86 -16.48 -11.62 -3.19
C GLN A 86 -17.24 -11.62 -4.53
N GLY A 87 -16.76 -10.90 -5.54
CA GLY A 87 -17.35 -10.87 -6.89
C GLY A 87 -17.22 -12.18 -7.65
N THR A 88 -16.21 -12.99 -7.35
CA THR A 88 -16.04 -14.34 -7.91
C THR A 88 -17.06 -15.36 -7.41
N THR A 89 -17.92 -15.01 -6.44
CA THR A 89 -18.92 -15.92 -5.88
C THR A 89 -20.25 -15.95 -6.65
N GLU A 90 -20.50 -15.03 -7.59
CA GLU A 90 -21.80 -14.94 -8.27
C GLU A 90 -21.81 -15.25 -9.78
N HIS A 91 -20.68 -15.47 -10.46
CA HIS A 91 -20.74 -15.92 -11.85
C HIS A 91 -19.51 -16.74 -12.31
N VAL A 92 -19.82 -17.95 -12.78
CA VAL A 92 -19.06 -18.83 -13.69
C VAL A 92 -17.99 -19.73 -13.06
N GLU A 93 -18.29 -21.03 -13.13
CA GLU A 93 -17.33 -22.12 -13.08
C GLU A 93 -16.21 -21.90 -14.11
N HIS A 94 -15.01 -21.57 -13.63
CA HIS A 94 -13.79 -21.87 -14.36
C HIS A 94 -12.74 -22.36 -13.37
N LEU A 95 -12.09 -23.47 -13.72
CA LEU A 95 -10.96 -24.03 -12.98
C LEU A 95 -9.77 -23.06 -13.03
N GLU A 96 -9.78 -22.03 -12.19
CA GLU A 96 -8.60 -21.28 -11.73
C GLU A 96 -8.70 -21.17 -10.21
N THR A 97 -8.36 -22.24 -9.51
CA THR A 97 -7.05 -22.59 -8.92
C THR A 97 -6.85 -21.92 -7.56
N ALA A 98 -6.85 -22.76 -6.52
CA ALA A 98 -6.57 -22.43 -5.12
C ALA A 98 -5.28 -21.62 -4.85
N ALA A 99 -4.46 -21.36 -5.88
CA ALA A 99 -3.29 -20.50 -5.84
C ALA A 99 -3.65 -19.02 -5.68
N ASP A 100 -4.68 -18.51 -6.38
CA ASP A 100 -5.06 -17.09 -6.30
C ASP A 100 -5.67 -16.73 -4.93
N ALA A 101 -6.44 -17.64 -4.34
CA ALA A 101 -6.93 -17.48 -2.97
C ALA A 101 -5.78 -17.46 -1.94
N LEU A 102 -4.69 -18.20 -2.19
CA LEU A 102 -3.50 -18.19 -1.34
C LEU A 102 -2.74 -16.86 -1.47
N THR A 103 -2.60 -16.35 -2.70
CA THR A 103 -1.95 -15.06 -3.01
C THR A 103 -2.71 -13.87 -2.42
N ALA A 104 -4.04 -13.85 -2.58
CA ALA A 104 -4.91 -12.86 -1.95
C ALA A 104 -4.81 -12.90 -0.41
N GLY A 105 -4.78 -14.10 0.17
CA GLY A 105 -4.58 -14.29 1.61
C GLY A 105 -3.24 -13.77 2.12
N GLU A 106 -2.16 -13.90 1.35
CA GLU A 106 -0.87 -13.30 1.68
C GLU A 106 -0.89 -11.77 1.58
N LEU A 107 -1.54 -11.21 0.58
CA LEU A 107 -1.64 -9.77 0.38
C LEU A 107 -2.47 -9.11 1.49
N ILE A 108 -3.56 -9.78 1.93
CA ILE A 108 -4.34 -9.39 3.11
C ILE A 108 -3.47 -9.39 4.38
N LYS A 109 -2.60 -10.40 4.56
CA LYS A 109 -1.67 -10.43 5.70
C LYS A 109 -0.69 -9.26 5.66
N VAL A 110 -0.09 -8.96 4.50
CA VAL A 110 0.82 -7.83 4.34
C VAL A 110 0.12 -6.51 4.66
N ASN A 111 -1.08 -6.28 4.12
CA ASN A 111 -1.88 -5.08 4.42
C ASN A 111 -2.24 -4.99 5.91
N THR A 112 -2.62 -6.10 6.52
CA THR A 112 -2.94 -6.13 7.96
C THR A 112 -1.71 -5.81 8.80
N SER A 113 -0.54 -6.38 8.49
CA SER A 113 0.73 -6.05 9.15
C SER A 113 1.11 -4.59 8.97
N PHE A 114 0.91 -4.02 7.77
CA PHE A 114 1.12 -2.61 7.50
C PHE A 114 0.24 -1.72 8.39
N VAL A 115 -1.05 -2.01 8.46
CA VAL A 115 -2.02 -1.26 9.26
C VAL A 115 -1.70 -1.37 10.76
N ILE A 116 -1.31 -2.56 11.24
CA ILE A 116 -0.87 -2.75 12.63
C ILE A 116 0.40 -1.94 12.92
N SER A 117 1.40 -2.00 12.03
CA SER A 117 2.62 -1.20 12.16
C SER A 117 2.31 0.30 12.15
N PHE A 118 1.37 0.74 11.33
CA PHE A 118 0.90 2.12 11.30
C PHE A 118 0.27 2.51 12.65
N ILE A 119 -0.65 1.70 13.20
CA ILE A 119 -1.29 2.00 14.49
C ILE A 119 -0.29 1.97 15.66
N HIS A 120 0.69 1.07 15.63
CA HIS A 120 1.60 0.86 16.77
C HIS A 120 2.78 1.83 16.78
N PHE A 121 3.24 2.32 15.63
CA PHE A 121 4.42 3.17 15.51
C PHE A 121 4.13 4.63 15.13
N ILE A 122 2.87 4.99 14.82
CA ILE A 122 2.47 6.34 14.42
C ILE A 122 1.35 6.89 15.29
#